data_AF-A0A355B8R9-F1
#
_entry.id   AF-A0A355B8R9-F1
#
_cell.length_a   1.000
_cell.length_b   1.000
_cell.length_c   1.000
_cell.angle_alpha   90.00
_cell.angle_beta   90.00
_cell.angle_gamma   90.00
#
_symmetry.space_group_name_H-M   'P 1'
#
loop_
_entity.id
_entity.type
_entity.pdbx_description
1 polymer ?
#
loop_
_entity_poly.entity_id
_entity_poly.type
_entity_poly.pdbx_seq_one_letter_code
_entity_poly.pdbx_strand_id
1 'polypeptide(L)' 'MNLAIKQNTKNKFGQYFTPEVVANFMIEMGDISQKSKILEPSCGEGVFLALLQKKGFKNLTAFEIDKELAH' A
#
# COMPACT_ATOMS: atom_id res chain seq x y z
N MET A 1 35.71 -19.76 13.56
CA MET A 1 34.95 -18.50 13.67
C MET A 1 33.74 -18.61 12.77
N ASN A 2 32.54 -18.58 13.35
CA ASN A 2 31.31 -18.59 12.58
C ASN A 2 30.93 -17.13 12.34
N LEU A 3 31.21 -16.59 11.14
CA LEU A 3 30.68 -15.28 10.78
C LEU A 3 29.19 -15.45 10.49
N ALA A 4 28.34 -15.12 11.46
CA ALA A 4 26.92 -14.95 11.20
C ALA A 4 26.75 -13.75 10.25
N ILE A 5 26.51 -14.04 8.97
CA ILE A 5 26.12 -13.03 7.99
C ILE A 5 24.72 -12.57 8.42
N LYS A 6 24.64 -11.36 8.96
CA LYS A 6 23.36 -10.70 9.28
C LYS A 6 22.65 -10.43 7.96
N GLN A 7 21.79 -11.35 7.52
CA GLN A 7 20.94 -11.10 6.36
C GLN A 7 20.07 -9.89 6.69
N ASN A 8 20.17 -8.86 5.86
CA ASN A 8 19.35 -7.66 5.99
C ASN A 8 17.94 -8.04 5.53
N THR A 9 17.09 -8.49 6.44
CA THR A 9 15.70 -8.90 6.19
C THR A 9 14.76 -7.71 5.99
N LYS A 10 15.27 -6.47 6.01
CA LYS A 10 14.48 -5.29 5.64
C LYS A 10 13.94 -5.51 4.23
N ASN A 11 12.62 -5.48 4.10
CA ASN A 11 11.88 -5.66 2.85
C ASN A 11 11.97 -7.09 2.32
N LYS A 12 11.53 -8.07 3.13
CA LYS A 12 11.43 -9.49 2.76
C LYS A 12 10.75 -9.71 1.40
N PHE A 13 9.75 -8.89 1.07
CA PHE A 13 9.04 -8.95 -0.21
C PHE A 13 9.43 -7.82 -1.18
N GLY A 14 10.53 -7.10 -0.90
CA GLY A 14 10.95 -5.94 -1.68
C GLY A 14 10.08 -4.70 -1.48
N GLN A 15 9.32 -4.62 -0.39
CA GLN A 15 8.42 -3.51 -0.12
C GLN A 15 9.14 -2.17 0.06
N TYR A 16 8.63 -1.14 -0.60
CA TYR A 16 8.99 0.27 -0.40
C TYR A 16 7.70 1.07 -0.30
N PHE A 17 7.61 1.96 0.67
CA PHE A 17 6.39 2.71 0.93
C PHE A 17 6.36 4.00 0.11
N THR A 18 5.18 4.31 -0.42
CA THR A 18 4.95 5.50 -1.24
C THR A 18 4.71 6.70 -0.31
N PRO A 19 5.45 7.82 -0.45
CA PRO A 19 5.13 9.03 0.29
C PRO A 19 3.71 9.50 0.01
N GLU A 20 2.98 9.96 1.04
CA GLU A 20 1.57 10.36 0.93
C GLU A 20 1.32 11.36 -0.21
N VAL A 21 2.22 12.33 -0.40
CA VAL A 21 2.12 13.33 -1.49
C VAL A 21 2.13 12.69 -2.89
N VAL A 22 2.93 11.63 -3.07
CA VAL A 22 3.01 10.90 -4.35
C VAL A 22 1.76 10.05 -4.54
N ALA A 23 1.30 9.36 -3.50
CA ALA A 23 0.07 8.58 -3.54
C ALA A 23 -1.15 9.45 -3.85
N ASN A 24 -1.26 10.62 -3.22
CA ASN A 24 -2.35 11.56 -3.47
C ASN A 24 -2.32 12.08 -4.93
N PHE A 25 -1.14 12.43 -5.42
CA PHE A 25 -0.96 12.82 -6.83
C PHE A 25 -1.40 11.69 -7.78
N MET A 26 -1.01 10.44 -7.52
CA MET A 26 -1.42 9.29 -8.33
C MET A 26 -2.94 9.07 -8.37
N ILE A 27 -3.63 9.24 -7.23
CA ILE A 27 -5.10 9.15 -7.18
C ILE A 27 -5.73 10.23 -8.05
N GLU A 28 -5.19 11.45 -8.04
CA GLU A 28 -5.71 12.61 -8.79
C GLU A 28 -5.46 12.51 -10.30
N MET A 29 -4.52 11.65 -10.75
CA MET A 29 -4.33 11.38 -12.18
C MET A 29 -5.44 10.49 -12.78
N GLY A 30 -6.17 9.73 -11.96
CA GLY A 30 -7.19 8.80 -12.42
C GLY A 30 -8.57 9.45 -12.53
N ASP A 31 -9.32 9.13 -13.59
CA ASP A 31 -10.75 9.43 -13.67
C ASP A 31 -11.55 8.36 -12.90
N ILE A 32 -11.75 8.60 -11.61
CA ILE A 32 -12.45 7.69 -10.70
C ILE A 32 -13.66 8.37 -10.06
N SER A 33 -14.76 7.61 -9.96
CA SER A 33 -16.00 8.08 -9.33
C SER A 33 -16.21 7.46 -7.96
N GLN A 34 -17.02 8.09 -7.11
CA GLN A 34 -17.37 7.56 -5.78
C GLN A 34 -18.08 6.19 -5.80
N LYS A 35 -18.54 5.74 -6.97
CA LYS A 35 -19.18 4.42 -7.18
C LYS A 35 -18.21 3.36 -7.70
N SER A 36 -16.99 3.74 -8.07
CA SER A 36 -15.98 2.83 -8.60
C SER A 36 -15.64 1.74 -7.60
N LYS A 37 -15.45 0.51 -8.09
CA LYS A 37 -14.82 -0.59 -7.35
C LYS A 37 -13.32 -0.42 -7.48
N ILE A 38 -12.63 -0.19 -6.37
CA ILE A 38 -11.19 0.07 -6.37
C ILE A 38 -10.47 -1.12 -5.73
N LEU A 39 -9.45 -1.59 -6.42
CA LEU A 39 -8.57 -2.67 -5.97
C LEU A 39 -7.18 -2.11 -5.69
N GLU A 40 -6.67 -2.32 -4.49
CA GLU A 40 -5.29 -2.02 -4.13
C GLU A 40 -4.50 -3.32 -3.88
N PRO A 41 -3.69 -3.77 -4.85
CA PRO A 41 -2.78 -4.89 -4.65
C PRO A 41 -1.57 -4.44 -3.83
N SER A 42 -0.98 -5.36 -3.06
CA SER A 42 0.22 -5.12 -2.24
C SER A 42 0.10 -3.84 -1.41
N CYS A 43 -1.01 -3.72 -0.67
CA CYS A 43 -1.41 -2.45 -0.06
C CYS A 43 -0.44 -1.96 1.03
N GLY A 44 0.46 -2.82 1.54
CA GLY A 44 1.45 -2.45 2.54
C GLY A 44 0.82 -1.75 3.75
N GLU A 45 1.31 -0.57 4.11
CA GLU A 45 0.75 0.25 5.20
C GLU A 45 -0.56 0.98 4.82
N GLY A 46 -1.06 0.82 3.59
CA GLY A 46 -2.39 1.28 3.19
C GLY A 46 -2.50 2.78 2.88
N VAL A 47 -1.43 3.44 2.43
CA VAL A 47 -1.43 4.89 2.16
C VAL A 47 -2.50 5.30 1.13
N PHE A 48 -2.74 4.51 0.07
CA PHE A 48 -3.78 4.83 -0.90
C PHE A 48 -5.18 4.57 -0.32
N LEU A 49 -5.38 3.46 0.41
CA LEU A 49 -6.65 3.20 1.12
C LEU A 49 -7.05 4.36 2.03
N ALA A 50 -6.13 4.84 2.86
CA ALA A 50 -6.40 5.95 3.78
C ALA A 50 -6.80 7.23 3.04
N LEU A 51 -6.08 7.57 1.96
CA LEU A 51 -6.39 8.74 1.12
C LEU A 51 -7.72 8.59 0.39
N LEU A 52 -8.01 7.42 -0.17
CA LEU A 52 -9.28 7.12 -0.85
C LEU A 52 -10.46 7.19 0.14
N GLN A 53 -10.32 6.62 1.33
CA GLN A 53 -11.35 6.74 2.37
C GLN A 53 -11.57 8.19 2.80
N LYS A 54 -10.49 8.98 2.98
CA LYS A 54 -10.57 10.42 3.27
C LYS A 54 -11.26 11.21 2.16
N LYS A 55 -11.10 10.79 0.90
CA LYS A 55 -11.80 11.34 -0.28
C LYS A 55 -13.23 10.77 -0.45
N GLY A 56 -13.70 9.93 0.46
CA GLY A 56 -15.09 9.44 0.51
C GLY A 56 -15.37 8.11 -0.18
N PHE A 57 -14.37 7.47 -0.78
CA PHE A 57 -14.55 6.19 -1.48
C PHE A 57 -14.82 5.06 -0.49
N LYS A 58 -15.82 4.23 -0.79
CA LYS A 58 -16.30 3.16 0.12
C LYS A 58 -16.12 1.75 -0.42
N ASN A 59 -15.94 1.60 -1.73
CA ASN A 59 -15.94 0.31 -2.41
C ASN A 59 -14.49 -0.10 -2.72
N LEU A 60 -13.74 -0.39 -1.66
CA LEU A 60 -12.33 -0.69 -1.69
C LEU A 60 -12.09 -2.16 -1.34
N THR A 61 -11.25 -2.82 -2.13
CA THR A 61 -10.72 -4.15 -1.84
C THR A 61 -9.21 -4.07 -1.84
N ALA A 62 -8.55 -4.63 -0.84
CA ALA A 62 -7.10 -4.62 -0.71
C ALA A 62 -6.57 -6.03 -0.45
N PHE A 63 -5.37 -6.31 -0.95
CA PHE A 63 -4.67 -7.57 -0.68
C PHE A 63 -3.22 -7.29 -0.31
N GLU A 64 -2.75 -7.92 0.76
CA GLU A 64 -1.37 -7.89 1.21
C GLU A 64 -0.92 -9.30 1.57
N ILE A 65 0.27 -9.69 1.10
CA ILE A 65 0.85 -11.01 1.35
C ILE A 65 1.62 -11.03 2.67
N ASP A 66 2.19 -9.88 3.07
CA ASP A 66 2.83 -9.70 4.35
C ASP A 66 1.79 -9.60 5.46
N LYS A 67 1.65 -10.68 6.22
CA LYS A 67 0.69 -10.77 7.33
C LYS A 67 0.94 -9.75 8.44
N GLU A 68 2.14 -9.18 8.52
CA GLU A 68 2.43 -8.11 9.49
C GLU A 68 1.83 -6.77 9.07
N LEU A 69 1.54 -6.61 7.77
CA LEU A 69 0.95 -5.39 7.19
C LEU A 69 -0.53 -5.58 6.80
N ALA A 70 -1.01 -6.81 6.63
CA ALA A 70 -2.39 -7.12 6.28
C ALA A 70 -3.37 -7.01 7.49
N HIS A 71 -3.69 -5.79 7.94
CA HIS A 71 -4.61 -5.51 9.06
C HIS A 71 -5.88 -4.75 8.65
#